data_AF-A0AA39D556-F1
#
_entry.id   AF-A0AA39D556-F1
#
_cell.length_a   1.000
_cell.length_b   1.000
_cell.length_c   1.000
_cell.angle_alpha   90.00
_cell.angle_beta   90.00
_cell.angle_gamma   90.00
#
_symmetry.space_group_name_H-M   'P 1'
#
loop_
_entity.id
_entity.type
_entity.pdbx_description
1 polymer ?
#
loop_
_entity_poly.entity_id
_entity_poly.type
_entity_poly.pdbx_seq_one_letter_code
_entity_poly.pdbx_strand_id
1 'polypeptide(L)'
;MQAALGTMDGILDTVSAIHPLLPLLGLLKNNGKLILLGVPEKPHELPAFSLITGRKTVAGSGIGGMKETQEMLDFAAKHNVTADIEVVPMDYVNTALERLAKADVRYQFVIDIGNTLSATKP
;
A
#
# COMPACT_ATOMS: atom_id res chain seq x y z
N MET A 1 5.33 16.58 -12.41
CA MET A 1 5.86 15.30 -12.96
C MET A 1 6.90 15.48 -14.06
N GLN A 2 6.84 16.52 -14.90
CA GLN A 2 7.74 16.68 -16.06
C GLN A 2 9.25 16.47 -15.76
N ALA A 3 9.76 17.02 -14.67
CA ALA A 3 11.18 16.92 -14.29
C ALA A 3 11.60 15.52 -13.80
N ALA A 4 10.65 14.66 -13.44
CA ALA A 4 10.90 13.32 -12.91
C ALA A 4 10.73 12.21 -13.96
N LEU A 5 10.49 12.56 -15.22
CA LEU A 5 10.36 11.59 -16.32
C LEU A 5 11.64 10.75 -16.45
N GLY A 6 11.48 9.43 -16.50
CA GLY A 6 12.61 8.52 -16.66
C GLY A 6 13.63 8.53 -15.51
N THR A 7 13.24 8.89 -14.29
CA THR A 7 14.17 9.00 -13.14
C THR A 7 14.03 7.89 -12.11
N MET A 8 12.88 7.21 -12.04
CA MET A 8 12.59 6.22 -11.00
C MET A 8 12.98 4.81 -11.45
N ASP A 9 13.73 4.08 -10.62
CA ASP A 9 14.05 2.67 -10.86
C ASP A 9 12.84 1.75 -10.57
N GLY A 10 12.01 2.15 -9.61
CA GLY A 10 10.76 1.46 -9.30
C GLY A 10 9.74 2.35 -8.63
N ILE A 11 8.47 1.93 -8.71
CA ILE A 11 7.32 2.58 -8.09
C ILE A 11 6.50 1.50 -7.39
N LEU A 12 6.15 1.75 -6.12
CA LEU A 12 5.17 0.97 -5.38
C LEU A 12 3.84 1.74 -5.44
N ASP A 13 2.83 1.14 -6.06
CA ASP A 13 1.54 1.76 -6.29
C ASP A 13 0.48 1.18 -5.35
N THR A 14 0.09 1.98 -4.36
CA THR A 14 -0.84 1.60 -3.28
C THR A 14 -2.24 2.17 -3.48
N VAL A 15 -2.56 2.71 -4.65
CA VAL A 15 -3.83 3.42 -4.87
C VAL A 15 -4.97 2.41 -5.10
N SER A 16 -5.92 2.34 -4.18
CA SER A 16 -7.11 1.47 -4.27
C SER A 16 -8.25 2.05 -5.11
N ALA A 17 -8.07 3.25 -5.69
CA ALA A 17 -9.03 3.89 -6.59
C ALA A 17 -8.59 3.77 -8.06
N ILE A 18 -9.53 3.95 -8.99
CA ILE A 18 -9.24 3.95 -10.43
C ILE A 18 -8.30 5.11 -10.75
N HIS A 19 -7.19 4.80 -11.39
CA HIS A 19 -6.22 5.79 -11.84
C HIS A 19 -5.43 5.29 -13.07
N PRO A 20 -4.92 6.20 -13.92
CA PRO A 20 -4.18 5.83 -15.12
C PRO A 20 -2.73 5.44 -14.81
N LEU A 21 -2.24 4.35 -15.42
CA LEU A 21 -0.85 3.89 -15.24
C LEU A 21 0.16 4.63 -16.14
N LEU A 22 -0.29 5.22 -17.26
CA LEU A 22 0.59 5.87 -18.24
C LEU A 22 1.52 6.93 -17.62
N PRO A 23 1.05 7.85 -16.74
CA PRO A 23 1.93 8.81 -16.08
C PRO A 23 3.01 8.13 -15.22
N LEU A 24 2.65 7.08 -14.47
CA LEU A 24 3.59 6.34 -13.62
C LEU A 24 4.65 5.63 -14.47
N LEU A 25 4.23 5.00 -15.57
CA LEU A 25 5.16 4.41 -16.52
C LEU A 25 6.11 5.47 -17.11
N GLY A 26 5.66 6.70 -17.34
CA GLY A 26 6.51 7.80 -17.81
C GLY A 26 7.62 8.20 -16.81
N LEU A 27 7.39 8.03 -15.51
CA LEU A 27 8.37 8.33 -14.46
C LEU A 27 9.49 7.28 -14.37
N LEU A 28 9.21 6.04 -14.81
CA LEU A 28 10.17 4.94 -14.78
C LEU A 28 11.30 5.11 -15.80
N LYS A 29 12.53 4.81 -15.35
CA LYS A 29 13.70 4.55 -16.18
C LYS A 29 13.47 3.37 -17.13
N ASN A 30 14.39 3.18 -18.07
CA ASN A 30 14.47 1.93 -18.83
C ASN A 30 14.70 0.74 -17.89
N ASN A 31 13.97 -0.35 -18.08
CA ASN A 31 13.90 -1.52 -17.18
C ASN A 31 13.31 -1.23 -15.78
N GLY A 32 12.66 -0.08 -15.60
CA GLY A 32 11.99 0.25 -14.34
C GLY A 32 10.78 -0.65 -14.06
N LYS A 33 10.43 -0.76 -12.77
CA LYS A 33 9.38 -1.67 -12.29
C LYS A 33 8.25 -0.91 -11.61
N LEU A 34 7.02 -1.13 -12.07
CA LEU A 34 5.81 -0.70 -11.37
C LEU A 34 5.22 -1.91 -10.64
N ILE A 35 5.12 -1.82 -9.32
CA ILE A 35 4.54 -2.87 -8.47
C ILE A 35 3.17 -2.43 -7.99
N LEU A 36 2.12 -3.12 -8.44
CA LEU A 36 0.74 -2.87 -8.06
C LEU A 36 0.45 -3.57 -6.73
N LEU A 37 0.09 -2.77 -5.73
CA LEU A 37 -0.33 -3.19 -4.38
C LEU A 37 -1.78 -2.77 -4.11
N GLY A 38 -2.25 -1.68 -4.73
CA GLY A 38 -3.64 -1.25 -4.70
C GLY A 38 -4.56 -2.14 -5.53
N VAL A 39 -5.83 -2.25 -5.11
CA VAL A 39 -6.84 -3.07 -5.79
C VAL A 39 -8.05 -2.19 -6.12
N PRO A 40 -8.09 -1.57 -7.32
CA PRO A 40 -9.26 -0.80 -7.76
C PRO A 40 -10.40 -1.71 -8.21
N GLU A 41 -11.62 -1.18 -8.18
CA GLU A 41 -12.83 -1.89 -8.61
C GLU A 41 -12.87 -2.21 -10.11
N LYS A 42 -12.11 -1.47 -10.93
CA LYS A 42 -12.04 -1.67 -12.38
C LYS A 42 -10.62 -2.05 -12.80
N PRO A 43 -10.45 -2.91 -13.83
CA PRO A 43 -9.15 -3.22 -14.38
C PRO A 43 -8.40 -1.97 -14.87
N HIS A 44 -7.08 -1.98 -14.74
CA HIS A 44 -6.24 -0.93 -15.31
C HIS A 44 -6.15 -1.05 -16.84
N GLU A 45 -6.11 0.11 -17.50
CA GLU A 45 -5.66 0.20 -18.88
C GLU A 45 -4.12 0.18 -18.92
N LEU A 46 -3.56 -0.76 -19.70
CA LEU A 46 -2.11 -0.96 -19.78
C LEU A 46 -1.58 -0.58 -21.17
N PRO A 47 -0.89 0.57 -21.31
CA PRO A 47 -0.39 1.03 -22.61
C PRO A 47 0.87 0.26 -23.03
N ALA A 48 0.70 -0.77 -23.87
CA ALA A 48 1.76 -1.68 -24.30
C ALA A 48 3.01 -0.99 -24.87
N PHE A 49 2.84 0.09 -25.64
CA PHE A 49 3.96 0.84 -26.24
C PHE A 49 4.92 1.40 -25.18
N SER A 50 4.40 1.87 -24.04
CA SER A 50 5.22 2.41 -22.94
C SER A 50 6.04 1.33 -22.26
N LEU A 51 5.54 0.08 -22.22
CA LEU A 51 6.28 -1.06 -21.70
C LEU A 51 7.39 -1.49 -22.67
N ILE A 52 7.05 -1.61 -23.95
CA ILE A 52 7.97 -2.09 -25.00
C ILE A 52 9.16 -1.12 -25.16
N THR A 53 8.89 0.17 -25.35
CA THR A 53 9.94 1.19 -25.59
C THR A 53 10.90 1.34 -24.42
N GLY A 54 10.40 1.21 -23.19
CA GLY A 54 11.21 1.31 -21.98
C GLY A 54 11.71 -0.02 -21.42
N ARG A 55 11.33 -1.17 -21.99
CA ARG A 55 11.51 -2.51 -21.40
C ARG A 55 11.04 -2.60 -19.95
N LYS A 56 9.91 -1.96 -19.63
CA LYS A 56 9.41 -1.80 -18.26
C LYS A 56 8.61 -3.02 -17.82
N THR A 57 8.56 -3.26 -16.50
CA THR A 57 7.79 -4.35 -15.90
C THR A 57 6.63 -3.78 -15.09
N VAL A 58 5.46 -4.40 -15.24
CA VAL A 58 4.34 -4.24 -14.31
C VAL A 58 4.11 -5.58 -13.63
N ALA A 59 4.11 -5.60 -12.30
CA ALA A 59 3.89 -6.81 -11.52
C ALA A 59 2.93 -6.52 -10.38
N GLY A 60 2.17 -7.54 -9.96
CA GLY A 60 1.37 -7.49 -8.72
C GLY A 60 2.11 -8.17 -7.59
N SER A 61 1.92 -7.69 -6.36
CA SER A 61 2.37 -8.36 -5.15
C SER A 61 1.34 -8.14 -4.05
N GLY A 62 1.07 -9.19 -3.27
CA GLY A 62 0.15 -9.12 -2.14
C GLY A 62 0.65 -10.05 -1.06
N ILE A 63 0.84 -9.49 0.14
CA ILE A 63 1.30 -10.23 1.33
C ILE A 63 2.69 -10.88 1.06
N GLY A 64 3.24 -11.58 2.04
CA GLY A 64 4.47 -12.38 1.93
C GLY A 64 4.33 -13.71 2.66
N GLY A 65 5.29 -14.62 2.45
CA GLY A 65 5.34 -15.89 3.16
C GLY A 65 5.71 -15.71 4.65
N MET A 66 5.54 -16.77 5.45
CA MET A 66 5.93 -16.76 6.88
C MET A 66 7.40 -16.38 7.09
N LYS A 67 8.29 -16.93 6.26
CA LYS A 67 9.73 -16.64 6.31
C LYS A 67 10.01 -15.16 6.03
N GLU A 68 9.43 -14.63 4.95
CA GLU A 68 9.57 -13.21 4.56
C GLU A 68 8.99 -12.28 5.63
N THR A 69 7.89 -12.67 6.26
CA THR A 69 7.28 -11.90 7.36
C THR A 69 8.22 -11.82 8.56
N GLN A 70 8.87 -12.92 8.94
CA GLN A 70 9.86 -12.91 10.02
C GLN A 70 11.05 -12.02 9.67
N GLU A 71 11.59 -12.13 8.46
CA GLU A 71 12.69 -11.29 7.98
C GLU A 71 12.30 -9.79 7.99
N MET A 72 11.05 -9.48 7.61
CA MET A 72 10.50 -8.12 7.65
C MET A 72 10.39 -7.59 9.09
N LEU A 73 9.89 -8.39 10.02
CA LEU A 73 9.79 -8.01 11.44
C LEU A 73 11.18 -7.78 12.06
N ASP A 74 12.14 -8.65 11.77
CA ASP A 74 13.52 -8.52 12.26
C ASP A 74 14.17 -7.24 11.71
N PHE A 75 13.95 -6.95 10.42
CA PHE A 75 14.42 -5.71 9.80
C PHE A 75 13.76 -4.48 10.43
N ALA A 76 12.44 -4.50 10.61
CA ALA A 76 11.70 -3.39 11.20
C ALA A 76 12.18 -3.10 12.63
N ALA A 77 12.36 -4.14 13.45
CA ALA A 77 12.89 -4.02 14.81
C ALA A 77 14.31 -3.45 14.82
N LYS A 78 15.18 -3.93 13.93
CA LYS A 78 16.57 -3.45 13.81
C LYS A 78 16.65 -1.97 13.42
N HIS A 79 15.73 -1.50 12.60
CA HIS A 79 15.76 -0.16 12.01
C HIS A 79 14.74 0.81 12.61
N ASN A 80 14.05 0.42 13.70
CA ASN A 80 13.00 1.21 14.34
C ASN A 80 11.90 1.66 13.37
N VAL A 81 11.49 0.76 12.48
CA VAL A 81 10.39 1.02 11.54
C VAL A 81 9.09 0.64 12.22
N THR A 82 8.25 1.64 12.49
CA THR A 82 6.90 1.47 13.04
C THR A 82 5.88 2.22 12.19
N ALA A 83 4.62 1.81 12.26
CA ALA A 83 3.53 2.57 11.65
C ALA A 83 3.12 3.76 12.54
N ASP A 84 2.65 4.85 11.93
CA ASP A 84 1.90 5.88 12.66
C ASP A 84 0.48 5.36 12.87
N ILE A 85 0.08 5.24 14.14
CA ILE A 85 -1.17 4.61 14.54
C ILE A 85 -2.06 5.52 15.37
N GLU A 86 -3.37 5.36 15.20
CA GLU A 86 -4.41 5.85 16.10
C GLU A 86 -4.97 4.65 16.87
N VAL A 87 -4.65 4.58 18.16
CA VAL A 87 -5.17 3.52 19.03
C VAL A 87 -6.62 3.85 19.42
N VAL A 88 -7.54 2.93 19.17
CA VAL A 88 -8.98 3.11 19.42
C VAL A 88 -9.55 1.99 20.28
N PRO A 89 -10.57 2.27 21.10
CA PRO A 89 -11.29 1.23 21.83
C PRO A 89 -12.20 0.42 20.91
N MET A 90 -12.59 -0.78 21.34
CA MET A 90 -13.42 -1.70 20.57
C MET A 90 -14.81 -1.12 20.22
N ASP A 91 -15.40 -0.33 21.11
CA ASP A 91 -16.71 0.31 20.87
C ASP A 91 -16.67 1.40 19.79
N TYR A 92 -15.48 1.89 19.43
CA TYR A 92 -15.26 2.90 18.40
C TYR A 92 -15.07 2.31 16.99
N VAL A 93 -15.05 0.97 16.85
CA VAL A 93 -14.71 0.31 15.58
C VAL A 93 -15.58 0.75 14.38
N ASN A 94 -16.88 0.97 14.59
CA ASN A 94 -17.78 1.41 13.52
C ASN A 94 -17.43 2.82 13.02
N THR A 95 -17.14 3.74 13.94
CA THR A 95 -16.69 5.10 13.60
C THR A 95 -15.32 5.06 12.91
N ALA A 96 -14.41 4.20 13.35
CA ALA A 96 -13.12 4.01 12.70
C ALA A 96 -13.28 3.51 11.25
N LEU A 97 -14.23 2.61 10.96
CA LEU A 97 -14.52 2.16 9.61
C LEU A 97 -15.08 3.28 8.71
N GLU A 98 -15.98 4.13 9.24
CA GLU A 98 -16.48 5.30 8.51
C GLU A 98 -15.38 6.32 8.18
N ARG A 99 -14.46 6.54 9.13
CA ARG A 99 -13.28 7.41 8.95
C ARG A 99 -12.31 6.81 7.94
N LEU A 100 -12.04 5.51 8.01
CA LEU A 100 -11.19 4.79 7.07
C LEU A 100 -11.69 4.93 5.62
N ALA A 101 -12.99 4.79 5.40
CA ALA A 101 -13.61 4.97 4.08
C ALA A 101 -13.42 6.40 3.51
N LYS A 102 -13.23 7.40 4.37
CA LYS A 102 -12.96 8.80 4.00
C LYS A 102 -11.46 9.13 3.99
N ALA A 103 -10.59 8.13 4.19
CA ALA A 103 -9.16 8.31 4.43
C ALA A 103 -8.83 9.28 5.58
N ASP A 104 -9.72 9.38 6.56
CA ASP A 104 -9.61 10.25 7.74
C ASP A 104 -8.85 9.55 8.89
N VAL A 105 -7.59 9.19 8.64
CA VAL A 105 -6.69 8.57 9.60
C VAL A 105 -5.24 8.84 9.19
N ARG A 106 -4.34 9.00 10.17
CA ARG A 106 -2.90 9.15 9.90
C ARG A 106 -2.07 8.14 10.71
N TYR A 107 -1.76 6.95 10.22
CA TYR A 107 -2.15 6.35 8.92
C TYR A 107 -2.93 5.04 9.08
N GLN A 108 -2.95 4.43 10.27
CA GLN A 108 -3.71 3.21 10.55
C GLN A 108 -4.41 3.26 11.91
N PHE A 109 -5.58 2.60 12.01
CA PHE A 109 -6.20 2.32 13.30
C PHE A 109 -5.65 1.05 13.90
N VAL A 110 -5.41 1.04 15.22
CA VAL A 110 -5.09 -0.15 15.99
C VAL A 110 -6.10 -0.27 17.13
N ILE A 111 -6.80 -1.40 17.21
CA ILE A 111 -7.79 -1.60 18.26
C ILE A 111 -7.09 -2.13 19.52
N ASP A 112 -7.27 -1.45 20.65
CA ASP A 112 -6.76 -1.92 21.95
C ASP A 112 -7.70 -2.98 22.54
N ILE A 113 -7.61 -4.20 22.02
CA ILE A 113 -8.43 -5.32 22.46
C ILE A 113 -8.20 -5.64 23.94
N GLY A 114 -6.94 -5.63 24.39
CA GLY A 114 -6.57 -6.06 25.74
C GLY A 114 -7.25 -5.24 26.84
N ASN A 115 -7.43 -3.93 26.61
CA ASN A 115 -8.01 -3.03 27.62
C ASN A 115 -9.49 -2.70 27.39
N THR A 116 -10.02 -2.88 26.18
CA THR A 116 -11.31 -2.28 25.80
C THR A 116 -12.36 -3.28 25.33
N LEU A 117 -11.96 -4.52 25.03
CA LEU A 117 -12.92 -5.58 24.74
C LEU A 117 -13.54 -6.06 26.05
N SER A 118 -14.81 -5.72 26.27
CA SER A 118 -15.58 -6.29 27.38
C SER A 118 -15.69 -7.79 27.18
N ALA A 119 -15.25 -8.59 28.15
CA ALA A 119 -15.52 -10.03 28.14
C ALA A 119 -17.03 -10.22 28.03
N THR A 120 -17.50 -10.87 26.97
CA THR A 120 -18.87 -11.37 26.91
C THR A 120 -19.04 -12.28 28.11
N LYS A 121 -19.82 -11.83 29.10
CA LYS A 121 -20.30 -12.73 30.16
C LYS A 121 -20.97 -13.91 29.46
N PRO A 122 -20.56 -15.16 29.75
CA PRO A 122 -21.21 -16.33 29.20
C PRO A 122 -22.69 -16.38 29.59
#